data_AF-A0A0S7ZJT8-F1
#
_entry.id   AF-A0A0S7ZJT8-F1
#
_cell.length_a   1.000
_cell.length_b   1.000
_cell.length_c   1.000
_cell.angle_alpha   90.00
_cell.angle_beta   90.00
_cell.angle_gamma   90.00
#
_symmetry.space_group_name_H-M   'P 1'
#
loop_
_entity.id
_entity.type
_entity.pdbx_description
1 polymer ?
#
loop_
_entity_poly.entity_id
_entity_poly.type
_entity_poly.pdbx_seq_one_letter_code
_entity_poly.pdbx_strand_id
1 'polypeptide(L)'
;MIHLDRAGGMARAAQNVEVAVTPQPHQLSLGGSSTDSLWGEDSDKLYVSYLTRASKSVHLAEVDAATGEVDVLASDSSKTWVELSVESYGGVSWEVVEATGDVIWF
;
A
#
# COMPACT_ATOMS: atom_id res chain seq x y z
N MET A 1 -9.87 47.47 15.08
CA MET A 1 -10.77 46.30 15.12
C MET A 1 -10.62 45.58 13.79
N ILE A 2 -9.87 44.48 13.75
CA ILE A 2 -9.55 43.72 12.53
C ILE A 2 -10.49 42.53 12.49
N HIS A 3 -11.35 42.44 11.47
CA HIS A 3 -12.11 41.23 11.16
C HIS A 3 -11.20 40.28 10.37
N LEU A 4 -10.87 39.15 10.97
CA LEU A 4 -10.26 38.02 10.28
C LEU A 4 -11.39 37.13 9.78
N ASP A 5 -11.62 37.16 8.47
CA ASP A 5 -12.55 36.27 7.79
C ASP A 5 -11.88 34.88 7.71
N ARG A 6 -12.23 34.00 8.66
CA ARG A 6 -11.89 32.57 8.55
C ARG A 6 -12.91 31.96 7.60
N ALA A 7 -12.56 31.94 6.31
CA ALA A 7 -13.18 31.03 5.36
C ALA A 7 -12.91 29.59 5.84
N GLY A 8 -13.84 29.05 6.62
CA GLY A 8 -13.90 27.63 6.94
C GLY A 8 -14.22 26.88 5.66
N GLY A 9 -13.18 26.37 4.99
CA GLY A 9 -13.37 25.32 3.99
C GLY A 9 -14.05 24.15 4.67
N MET A 10 -15.25 23.79 4.21
CA MET A 10 -15.93 22.59 4.66
C MET A 10 -14.99 21.40 4.44
N ALA A 11 -14.54 20.77 5.52
CA ALA A 11 -13.83 19.51 5.43
C ALA A 11 -14.73 18.54 4.66
N ARG A 12 -14.22 18.01 3.54
CA ARG A 12 -14.89 16.93 2.81
C ARG A 12 -15.11 15.79 3.82
N ALA A 13 -16.34 15.28 3.94
CA ALA A 13 -16.61 14.20 4.87
C ALA A 13 -15.70 13.01 4.53
N ALA A 14 -14.87 12.59 5.48
CA ALA A 14 -14.08 11.38 5.34
C ALA A 14 -15.06 10.19 5.27
N GLN A 15 -14.92 9.37 4.23
CA GLN A 15 -15.67 8.14 4.07
C GLN A 15 -14.72 6.96 4.21
N ASN A 16 -15.20 5.90 4.84
CA ASN A 16 -14.49 4.62 4.84
C ASN A 16 -14.82 3.91 3.53
N VAL A 17 -13.78 3.50 2.81
CA VAL A 17 -13.90 2.67 1.61
C VAL A 17 -13.41 1.27 1.97
N GLU A 18 -14.23 0.26 1.67
CA GLU A 18 -13.86 -1.13 1.90
C GLU A 18 -12.90 -1.59 0.79
N VAL A 19 -11.79 -2.22 1.19
CA VAL A 19 -10.77 -2.73 0.27
C VAL A 19 -10.75 -4.25 0.38
N ALA A 20 -11.19 -4.93 -0.68
CA ALA A 20 -11.26 -6.39 -0.73
C ALA A 20 -10.01 -6.99 -1.38
N VAL A 21 -8.91 -7.01 -0.63
CA VAL A 21 -7.66 -7.65 -1.08
C VAL A 21 -7.79 -9.19 -1.10
N THR A 22 -7.40 -9.80 -2.22
CA THR A 22 -7.40 -11.25 -2.43
C THR A 22 -6.01 -11.71 -2.86
N PRO A 23 -5.41 -12.72 -2.20
CA PRO A 23 -5.94 -13.50 -1.08
C PRO A 23 -6.06 -12.68 0.22
N GLN A 24 -7.04 -13.02 1.07
CA GLN A 24 -7.26 -12.31 2.33
C GLN A 24 -5.97 -12.29 3.16
N PRO A 25 -5.44 -11.10 3.49
CA PRO A 25 -4.18 -10.99 4.19
C PRO A 25 -4.34 -11.48 5.62
N HIS A 26 -3.32 -12.14 6.13
CA HIS A 26 -3.18 -12.34 7.57
C HIS A 26 -2.55 -11.10 8.21
N GLN A 27 -1.75 -10.37 7.45
CA GLN A 27 -1.07 -9.17 7.88
C GLN A 27 -0.98 -8.19 6.71
N LEU A 28 -1.41 -6.96 6.95
CA LEU A 28 -1.26 -5.81 6.07
C LEU A 28 -0.41 -4.80 6.84
N SER A 29 0.89 -5.10 6.89
CA SER A 29 1.94 -4.39 7.62
C SER A 29 3.16 -5.31 7.66
N LEU A 30 4.34 -4.84 7.30
CA LEU A 30 5.62 -5.45 7.64
C LEU A 30 6.26 -4.57 8.72
N GLY A 31 5.90 -4.84 9.98
CA GLY A 31 6.50 -4.18 11.13
C GLY A 31 5.89 -2.83 11.52
N GLY A 32 4.81 -2.40 10.85
CA GLY A 32 4.06 -1.18 11.21
C GLY A 32 4.70 0.11 10.69
N SER A 33 5.41 0.02 9.57
CA SER A 33 6.20 1.11 8.99
C SER A 33 5.52 1.72 7.76
N SER A 34 5.83 2.99 7.47
CA SER A 34 5.42 3.69 6.24
C SER A 34 5.99 3.08 4.96
N THR A 35 6.94 2.13 5.05
CA THR A 35 7.45 1.37 3.90
C THR A 35 6.43 0.46 3.25
N ASP A 36 5.36 0.09 3.96
CA ASP A 36 4.44 -0.95 3.48
C ASP A 36 3.24 -0.37 2.73
N SER A 37 3.09 0.95 2.77
CA SER A 37 2.01 1.64 2.10
C SER A 37 2.39 3.07 1.73
N LEU A 38 2.04 3.50 0.51
CA LEU A 38 2.32 4.84 0.01
C LEU A 38 1.09 5.38 -0.73
N TRP A 39 0.73 6.63 -0.46
CA TRP A 39 -0.25 7.33 -1.28
C TRP A 39 0.40 7.82 -2.57
N GLY A 40 -0.31 7.70 -3.69
CA GLY A 40 0.05 8.40 -4.92
C GLY A 40 0.01 9.92 -4.72
N GLU A 41 0.73 10.66 -5.56
CA GLU A 41 0.85 12.13 -5.46
C GLU A 41 -0.51 12.84 -5.43
N ASP A 42 -1.44 12.38 -6.26
CA ASP A 42 -2.79 12.94 -6.38
C ASP A 42 -3.76 12.43 -5.30
N SER A 43 -3.30 11.54 -4.41
CA SER A 43 -4.11 10.90 -3.35
C SER A 43 -5.34 10.13 -3.87
N ASP A 44 -5.35 9.75 -5.14
CA ASP A 44 -6.36 8.93 -5.79
C ASP A 44 -6.08 7.43 -5.64
N LYS A 45 -4.82 7.07 -5.35
CA LYS A 45 -4.34 5.69 -5.22
C LYS A 45 -3.57 5.47 -3.93
N LEU A 46 -3.71 4.27 -3.39
CA LEU A 46 -2.91 3.77 -2.28
C LEU A 46 -2.19 2.48 -2.72
N TYR A 47 -0.87 2.50 -2.69
CA TYR A 47 -0.05 1.32 -2.89
C TYR A 47 0.13 0.60 -1.55
N VAL A 48 -0.04 -0.71 -1.51
CA VAL A 48 0.09 -1.54 -0.30
C VAL A 48 0.84 -2.84 -0.59
N SER A 49 1.73 -3.20 0.34
CA SER A 49 2.33 -4.54 0.41
C SER A 49 1.60 -5.39 1.45
N TYR A 50 1.21 -6.61 1.10
CA TYR A 50 0.51 -7.52 2.02
C TYR A 50 0.93 -8.98 1.86
N LEU A 51 0.73 -9.77 2.93
CA LEU A 51 1.15 -11.18 2.96
C LEU A 51 0.02 -12.11 3.41
N THR A 52 0.09 -13.33 2.90
CA THR A 52 -0.70 -14.43 3.46
C THR A 52 -0.03 -15.00 4.70
N ARG A 53 -0.82 -15.76 5.48
CA ARG A 53 -0.36 -16.42 6.69
C ARG A 53 0.91 -17.26 6.41
N ALA A 54 1.88 -17.19 7.32
CA ALA A 54 3.16 -17.88 7.23
C ALA A 54 4.01 -17.48 6.01
N SER A 55 3.83 -16.25 5.50
CA SER A 55 4.61 -15.67 4.40
C SER A 55 4.67 -16.58 3.17
N LYS A 56 3.55 -17.23 2.84
CA LYS A 56 3.47 -18.15 1.69
C LYS A 56 3.32 -17.43 0.36
N SER A 57 2.79 -16.22 0.41
CA SER A 57 2.72 -15.31 -0.70
C SER A 57 2.81 -13.88 -0.19
N VAL A 58 3.37 -13.02 -1.03
CA VAL A 58 3.48 -11.58 -0.82
C VAL A 58 2.98 -10.90 -2.08
N HIS A 59 2.32 -9.76 -1.93
CA HIS A 59 1.72 -9.01 -3.02
C HIS A 59 1.99 -7.52 -2.86
N LEU A 60 2.26 -6.85 -3.97
CA LEU A 60 2.17 -5.40 -4.11
C LEU A 60 0.89 -5.10 -4.88
N ALA A 61 0.01 -4.28 -4.31
CA ALA A 61 -1.21 -3.86 -4.96
C ALA A 61 -1.37 -2.34 -4.94
N GLU A 62 -2.03 -1.85 -5.99
CA GLU A 62 -2.60 -0.52 -6.06
C GLU A 62 -4.07 -0.60 -5.66
N VAL A 63 -4.54 0.39 -4.90
CA VAL A 63 -5.93 0.51 -4.46
C VAL A 63 -6.47 1.85 -4.92
N ASP A 64 -7.58 1.86 -5.67
CA ASP A 64 -8.30 3.08 -5.98
C ASP A 64 -8.98 3.60 -4.70
N ALA A 65 -8.65 4.83 -4.30
CA ALA A 65 -9.07 5.41 -3.04
C ALA A 65 -10.55 5.81 -3.00
N ALA A 66 -11.20 5.93 -4.16
CA ALA A 66 -12.62 6.28 -4.25
C ALA A 66 -13.52 5.04 -4.18
N THR A 67 -13.06 3.92 -4.74
CA THR A 67 -13.87 2.71 -4.97
C THR A 67 -13.41 1.50 -4.15
N GLY A 68 -12.14 1.46 -3.76
CA GLY A 68 -11.52 0.31 -3.09
C GLY A 68 -11.17 -0.83 -4.03
N GLU A 69 -11.25 -0.61 -5.35
CA GLU A 69 -10.79 -1.55 -6.37
C GLU A 69 -9.29 -1.81 -6.21
N VAL A 70 -8.88 -3.07 -6.39
CA VAL A 70 -7.52 -3.54 -6.11
C VAL A 70 -6.92 -4.13 -7.38
N ASP A 71 -5.78 -3.59 -7.80
CA ASP A 71 -4.95 -4.12 -8.87
C ASP A 71 -3.63 -4.64 -8.30
N VAL A 72 -3.37 -5.95 -8.46
CA VAL A 72 -2.10 -6.55 -8.04
C VAL A 72 -1.04 -6.27 -9.10
N LEU A 73 -0.05 -5.46 -8.73
CA LEU A 73 1.05 -5.05 -9.61
C LEU A 73 2.16 -6.09 -9.64
N ALA A 74 2.44 -6.72 -8.50
CA ALA A 74 3.44 -7.78 -8.40
C ALA A 74 3.07 -8.79 -7.30
N SER A 75 3.52 -10.02 -7.46
CA SER A 75 3.35 -11.08 -6.46
C SER A 75 4.44 -12.13 -6.54
N ASP A 76 4.72 -12.76 -5.41
CA ASP A 76 5.53 -13.97 -5.35
C ASP A 76 4.90 -14.98 -4.37
N SER A 77 5.18 -16.27 -4.58
CA SER A 77 4.66 -17.35 -3.76
C SER A 77 5.60 -18.55 -3.66
N SER A 78 5.58 -19.21 -2.50
CA SER A 78 6.39 -20.39 -2.23
C SER A 78 5.64 -21.39 -1.35
N LYS A 79 5.98 -22.68 -1.51
CA LYS A 79 5.44 -23.75 -0.64
C LYS A 79 5.94 -23.63 0.78
N THR A 80 7.14 -23.10 0.98
CA THR A 80 7.79 -22.99 2.30
C THR A 80 7.60 -21.60 2.87
N TRP A 81 8.16 -20.58 2.23
CA TRP A 81 8.03 -19.18 2.59
C TRP A 81 8.66 -18.33 1.46
N VAL A 82 8.23 -17.09 1.33
CA VAL A 82 8.82 -16.09 0.43
C VAL A 82 9.81 -15.23 1.23
N GLU A 83 11.05 -15.17 0.77
CA GLU A 83 12.07 -14.24 1.29
C GLU A 83 11.59 -12.81 1.05
N LEU A 84 11.55 -12.02 2.12
CA LEU A 84 11.02 -10.66 2.07
C LEU A 84 12.12 -9.61 2.08
N SER A 85 13.32 -9.94 2.56
CA SER A 85 14.43 -9.00 2.58
C SER A 85 15.76 -9.74 2.53
N VAL A 86 16.67 -9.26 1.69
CA VAL A 86 18.03 -9.83 1.59
C VAL A 86 18.90 -9.41 2.77
N GLU A 87 18.51 -8.33 3.48
CA GLU A 87 19.13 -7.87 4.71
C GLU A 87 18.19 -8.08 5.89
N SER A 88 18.75 -8.38 7.06
CA SER A 88 18.01 -8.60 8.33
C SER A 88 17.10 -7.44 8.77
N TYR A 89 17.12 -6.30 8.06
CA TYR A 89 16.35 -5.09 8.30
C TYR A 89 15.89 -4.36 7.01
N GLY A 90 15.98 -5.00 5.84
CA GLY A 90 15.61 -4.39 4.55
C GLY A 90 14.11 -4.42 4.29
N GLY A 91 13.63 -3.52 3.41
CA GLY A 91 12.26 -3.55 2.88
C GLY A 91 11.95 -4.83 2.08
N VAL A 92 10.72 -4.93 1.60
CA VAL A 92 10.25 -6.02 0.71
C VAL A 92 11.18 -6.19 -0.50
N SER A 93 11.24 -7.40 -1.07
CA SER A 93 12.00 -7.76 -2.29
C SER A 93 11.66 -6.95 -3.56
N TRP A 94 10.89 -5.87 -3.44
CA TRP A 94 10.58 -4.99 -4.55
C TRP A 94 10.67 -3.52 -4.19
N GLU A 95 10.92 -2.72 -5.22
CA GLU A 95 10.89 -1.25 -5.19
C GLU A 95 10.03 -0.75 -6.36
N VAL A 96 9.29 0.34 -6.13
CA VAL A 96 8.51 1.02 -7.18
C VAL A 96 9.29 2.22 -7.69
N VAL A 97 9.57 2.25 -8.99
CA VAL A 97 10.28 3.37 -9.62
C VAL A 97 9.29 4.49 -9.89
N GLU A 98 9.31 5.52 -9.05
CA GLU A 98 8.40 6.68 -9.12
C GLU A 98 8.27 7.29 -10.53
N ALA A 99 9.40 7.43 -11.25
CA ALA A 99 9.43 8.07 -12.56
C ALA A 99 8.74 7.28 -13.69
N THR A 100 8.61 5.96 -13.56
CA THR A 100 8.09 5.08 -14.61
C THR A 100 6.89 4.24 -14.17
N GLY A 101 6.66 4.10 -12.87
CA GLY A 101 5.71 3.17 -12.29
C GLY A 101 6.17 1.71 -12.37
N ASP A 102 7.43 1.45 -12.77
CA ASP A 102 7.94 0.09 -12.88
C ASP A 102 8.15 -0.54 -11.51
N VAL A 103 7.90 -1.85 -11.41
CA VAL A 103 8.21 -2.65 -10.22
C VAL A 103 9.49 -3.43 -10.48
N ILE A 104 10.52 -3.22 -9.67
CA ILE A 104 11.78 -3.97 -9.72
C ILE A 104 11.75 -5.04 -8.63
N TRP A 105 12.13 -6.27 -8.95
CA TRP A 105 12.15 -7.42 -8.04
C TRP A 105 13.57 -7.97 -7.86
N PHE A 106 13.95 -8.37 -6.64
CA PHE A 106 15.27 -8.91 -6.30
C PHE A 106 15.22 -10.09 -5.31
#